data_AF-A0AAX3T098-F1
#
_entry.id   AF-A0AAX3T098-F1
#
_cell.length_a   1.000
_cell.length_b   1.000
_cell.length_c   1.000
_cell.angle_alpha   90.00
_cell.angle_beta   90.00
_cell.angle_gamma   90.00
#
_symmetry.space_group_name_H-M   'P 1'
#
loop_
_entity.id
_entity.type
_entity.pdbx_description
1 polymer ?
#
loop_
_entity_poly.entity_id
_entity_poly.type
_entity_poly.pdbx_seq_one_letter_code
_entity_poly.pdbx_strand_id
1 'polypeptide(L)' 'MKENSKKLWMINSTLFLMVTVFVSFILYVLYLGYLSPRPLELGTIVTNPNLPLKLMAYMFEKNSY' A
#
# COMPACT_ATOMS: atom_id res chain seq x y z
N MET A 1 42.58 12.89 20.29
CA MET A 1 41.73 11.68 20.45
C MET A 1 40.22 11.94 20.36
N LYS A 2 39.69 13.13 20.72
CA LYS A 2 38.23 13.40 20.76
C LYS A 2 37.55 13.51 19.39
N GLU A 3 38.23 13.99 18.35
CA GLU A 3 37.66 14.12 16.99
C GLU A 3 37.46 12.78 16.26
N ASN A 4 38.37 11.82 16.46
CA ASN A 4 38.28 10.50 15.82
C ASN A 4 37.04 9.72 16.31
N SER A 5 36.67 9.90 17.59
CA SER A 5 35.44 9.33 18.16
C SER A 5 34.19 9.93 17.53
N LYS A 6 34.17 11.24 17.26
CA LYS A 6 33.05 11.92 16.60
C LYS A 6 32.88 11.48 15.14
N LYS A 7 33.98 11.29 14.40
CA LYS A 7 33.97 10.74 13.04
C LYS A 7 33.43 9.31 13.00
N LEU A 8 33.90 8.44 13.90
CA LEU A 8 33.41 7.06 14.03
C LEU A 8 31.90 7.02 14.32
N TRP A 9 31.42 7.92 15.19
CA TRP A 9 30.01 8.02 15.53
C TRP A 9 29.15 8.49 14.36
N MET A 10 29.63 9.47 13.58
CA MET A 10 28.96 9.91 12.35
C MET A 10 28.91 8.80 11.30
N ILE A 11 30.00 8.06 11.11
CA ILE A 11 30.04 6.94 10.15
C ILE A 11 29.04 5.84 10.57
N ASN A 12 29.01 5.49 11.85
CA ASN A 12 28.10 4.46 12.36
C ASN A 12 26.63 4.89 12.23
N SER A 13 26.32 6.17 12.46
CA SER A 13 24.97 6.72 12.30
C SER A 13 24.52 6.74 10.85
N THR A 14 25.39 7.15 9.92
CA THR A 14 25.08 7.14 8.48
C THR A 14 24.87 5.72 7.95
N LEU A 15 25.70 4.77 8.40
CA LEU A 15 25.56 3.36 8.04
C LEU A 15 24.22 2.80 8.53
N PHE A 16 23.84 3.10 9.77
CA PHE A 16 22.56 2.68 10.34
C PHE A 16 21.35 3.26 9.58
N LEU A 17 21.43 4.52 9.17
CA LEU A 17 20.41 5.17 8.34
C LEU A 17 20.30 4.51 6.96
N MET A 18 21.42 4.23 6.30
CA MET A 18 21.43 3.54 5.00
C MET A 18 20.78 2.15 5.09
N VAL A 19 21.14 1.37 6.12
CA VAL A 19 20.55 0.05 6.35
C VAL A 19 19.05 0.16 6.62
N THR A 20 18.62 1.13 7.42
CA THR A 20 17.19 1.35 7.73
C THR A 20 16.39 1.63 6.46
N VAL A 21 16.87 2.55 5.61
CA VAL A 21 16.22 2.89 4.33
C VAL A 21 16.13 1.66 3.43
N PHE A 22 17.20 0.87 3.35
CA PHE A 22 17.23 -0.34 2.53
C PHE A 22 16.25 -1.41 3.03
N VAL A 23 16.18 -1.64 4.35
CA VAL A 23 15.22 -2.57 4.96
C VAL A 23 13.78 -2.10 4.73
N SER A 24 13.49 -0.81 4.91
CA SER A 24 12.17 -0.23 4.63
C SER A 24 11.77 -0.41 3.17
N PHE A 25 12.71 -0.24 2.22
CA PHE A 25 12.45 -0.47 0.81
C PHE A 25 12.09 -1.94 0.51
N ILE A 26 12.82 -2.90 1.08
CA ILE A 26 12.49 -4.33 0.92
C ILE A 26 11.10 -4.63 1.48
N LEU A 27 10.79 -4.13 2.68
CA LEU A 27 9.47 -4.31 3.29
C LEU A 27 8.35 -3.69 2.45
N TYR A 28 8.61 -2.54 1.83
CA TYR A 28 7.65 -1.89 0.92
C TYR A 28 7.38 -2.74 -0.33
N VAL A 29 8.43 -3.29 -0.95
CA VAL A 29 8.29 -4.17 -2.11
C VAL A 29 7.55 -5.46 -1.73
N LEU A 30 7.89 -6.06 -0.59
CA LEU A 30 7.18 -7.23 -0.07
C LEU A 30 5.72 -6.92 0.24
N TYR A 31 5.44 -5.74 0.80
CA TYR A 31 4.08 -5.29 1.05
C TYR A 31 3.28 -5.20 -0.26
N LEU A 32 3.83 -4.58 -1.31
CA LEU A 32 3.16 -4.50 -2.60
C LEU A 32 2.97 -5.88 -3.25
N GLY A 33 3.99 -6.74 -3.21
CA GLY A 33 3.97 -8.04 -3.88
C GLY A 33 3.12 -9.10 -3.20
N TYR A 34 3.06 -9.10 -1.87
CA TYR A 34 2.42 -10.18 -1.09
C TYR A 34 1.20 -9.75 -0.29
N LEU A 35 1.19 -8.51 0.23
CA LEU A 35 0.16 -8.04 1.19
C LEU A 35 -0.78 -7.01 0.61
N SER A 36 -0.47 -6.39 -0.53
CA SER A 36 -1.41 -5.49 -1.17
C SER A 36 -2.58 -6.35 -1.65
N PRO A 37 -3.81 -6.16 -1.12
CA PRO A 37 -4.97 -6.72 -1.77
C PRO A 37 -4.92 -6.18 -3.18
N ARG A 38 -4.93 -7.09 -4.17
CA ARG A 38 -4.96 -6.79 -5.61
C ARG A 38 -5.69 -5.47 -5.81
N PRO A 39 -5.08 -4.48 -6.50
CA PRO A 39 -5.64 -3.13 -6.60
C PRO A 39 -7.13 -3.27 -6.84
N LEU A 40 -7.92 -2.84 -5.83
CA LEU A 40 -9.38 -2.97 -5.81
C LEU A 40 -9.86 -2.66 -7.21
N GLU A 41 -10.26 -3.73 -7.87
CA GLU A 41 -10.45 -3.81 -9.29
C GLU A 41 -11.41 -2.68 -9.69
N LEU A 42 -10.86 -1.59 -10.27
CA LEU A 42 -11.68 -0.67 -11.07
C LEU A 42 -12.43 -1.45 -12.18
N GLY A 43 -12.01 -2.69 -12.46
CA GLY A 43 -12.71 -3.69 -13.25
C GLY A 43 -13.97 -4.28 -12.61
N THR A 44 -14.07 -4.57 -11.29
CA THR A 44 -15.28 -5.28 -10.76
C THR A 44 -16.53 -4.43 -10.74
N ILE A 45 -16.40 -3.10 -10.76
CA ILE A 45 -17.55 -2.21 -10.93
C ILE A 45 -18.09 -2.31 -12.37
N VAL A 46 -17.23 -2.60 -13.34
CA VAL A 46 -17.58 -2.71 -14.78
C VAL A 46 -17.95 -4.15 -15.17
N THR A 47 -17.37 -5.17 -14.51
CA THR A 47 -17.49 -6.59 -14.91
C THR A 47 -18.44 -7.42 -14.06
N ASN A 48 -19.17 -6.83 -13.10
CA ASN A 48 -20.25 -7.54 -12.42
C ASN A 48 -21.59 -7.29 -13.14
N PRO A 49 -22.05 -8.18 -14.04
CA PRO A 49 -23.34 -8.01 -14.74
C PRO A 49 -24.55 -8.06 -13.79
N ASN A 50 -24.37 -8.51 -12.55
CA ASN A 50 -25.45 -8.55 -11.55
C ASN A 50 -25.56 -7.25 -10.73
N LEU A 51 -24.59 -6.32 -10.83
CA LEU A 51 -24.68 -5.00 -10.20
C LEU A 51 -25.79 -4.12 -10.80
N PRO A 52 -25.91 -3.95 -12.14
CA PRO A 52 -26.98 -3.14 -12.71
C PRO A 52 -28.36 -3.74 -12.43
N LEU A 53 -28.48 -5.06 -12.36
CA LEU A 53 -29.74 -5.75 -12.02
C LEU A 53 -30.18 -5.49 -10.58
N LYS A 54 -29.24 -5.52 -9.62
CA LYS A 54 -29.54 -5.19 -8.21
C LYS A 54 -29.88 -3.72 -8.02
N LEU A 55 -29.24 -2.82 -8.78
CA LEU A 55 -29.55 -1.39 -8.76
C LEU A 55 -30.91 -1.08 -9.40
N MET A 56 -31.25 -1.73 -10.54
CA MET A 56 -32.56 -1.61 -11.18
C MET A 56 -33.68 -2.15 -10.29
N ALA A 57 -33.49 -3.29 -9.63
CA ALA A 57 -34.47 -3.84 -8.69
C ALA A 57 -34.74 -2.88 -7.52
N TYR A 58 -33.68 -2.30 -6.94
CA TYR A 58 -33.82 -1.32 -5.86
C TYR A 58 -34.52 -0.02 -6.31
N MET A 59 -34.23 0.48 -7.51
CA MET A 59 -34.89 1.66 -8.08
C MET A 59 -36.36 1.38 -8.41
N PHE A 60 -36.70 0.17 -8.85
CA PHE A 60 -38.08 -0.24 -9.12
C PHE A 60 -38.89 -0.39 -7.83
N GLU A 61 -38.30 -0.98 -6.78
CA GLU A 61 -38.92 -1.10 -5.45
C GLU A 61 -39.18 0.28 -4.83
N LYS A 62 -38.25 1.22 -4.96
CA LYS A 62 -38.41 2.59 -4.42
C LYS A 62 -39.39 3.47 -5.19
N ASN A 63 -39.61 3.23 -6.47
CA ASN A 63 -40.51 4.03 -7.33
C ASN A 63 -41.90 3.41 -7.52
N SER A 64 -42.19 2.26 -6.90
CA SER A 64 -43.50 1.58 -6.98
C SER A 64 -44.43 1.90 -5.79
N TYR A 65 -44.16 2.98 -5.05
CA TYR A 65 -45.03 3.54 -4.01
C TYR A 65 -45.42 4.97 -4.34
#